data_AF-A0A957J0Z0-F1
#
_entry.id   AF-A0A957J0Z0-F1
#
_cell.length_a   1.000
_cell.length_b   1.000
_cell.length_c   1.000
_cell.angle_alpha   90.00
_cell.angle_beta   90.00
_cell.angle_gamma   90.00
#
_symmetry.space_group_name_H-M   'P 1'
#
loop_
_entity.id
_entity.type
_entity.pdbx_description
1 polymer ?
#
loop_
_entity_poly.entity_id
_entity_poly.type
_entity_poly.pdbx_seq_one_letter_code
_entity_poly.pdbx_strand_id
1 'polypeptide(L)'
;MDKGTQERIQFSVRAEPRHPGGKDAYDPLAHRYRDGYVRPPGWWLHLEMGATPLPENVAAYTWTVTQSEGDFRYEAHYDDKVTSVEDVSVEVPAEGQYVVHLAVTLKNGRRLIYERQFCLRDYLVVALGDSYFCGEGNPDVPGEPNPLLGPVACNLATFTKFLVEKTPVQIPMRREAEWQEKHAHRSYRSGPALAADWLEIPSLGVVVTFLNFARSGSSIEQGLLAPREDEEWTDIGQIEEAARAVGDRPIDALLLSVGGNDIDFSDRLIDLIRDDLMLVGAGGGMGDDELNRRQELNEAKRRLAELPGRLDMLAEALQQLNTRQVYLMEYPTAQFEVINDQGEVVVSSGCGIFDGPDMDIDGKDAQLIKESGRKLNRKLRHAAQKYGWVMVRGVDDAFAGHGLCAEDAYFISAEESCKTQGDFRGTMHPNQKGHEAYGRCIQRALNLYTISPDLSIDTAARA
;
A
#
# COMPACT_ATOMS: atom_id res chain seq x y z
N MET A 1 35.14 -9.20 49.61
CA MET A 1 35.17 -8.83 48.17
C MET A 1 33.78 -9.05 47.64
N ASP A 2 32.90 -8.06 47.81
CA ASP A 2 31.53 -8.13 47.32
C ASP A 2 31.52 -7.49 45.94
N LYS A 3 31.82 -8.29 44.91
CA LYS A 3 31.61 -7.87 43.51
C LYS A 3 30.13 -8.06 43.21
N GLY A 4 29.30 -7.27 43.90
CA GLY A 4 27.87 -7.20 43.66
C GLY A 4 27.67 -6.76 42.21
N THR A 5 27.11 -7.67 41.42
CA THR A 5 26.49 -7.39 40.13
C THR A 5 25.70 -6.09 40.27
N GLN A 6 26.14 -5.01 39.59
CA GLN A 6 25.32 -3.81 39.48
C GLN A 6 23.97 -4.26 38.93
N GLU A 7 22.92 -4.19 39.75
CA GLU A 7 21.54 -4.34 39.29
C GLU A 7 21.29 -3.24 38.25
N ARG A 8 21.45 -3.61 36.99
CA ARG A 8 21.35 -2.71 35.87
C ARG A 8 19.88 -2.71 35.45
N ILE A 9 19.12 -1.75 35.97
CA ILE A 9 17.75 -1.51 35.49
C ILE A 9 17.88 -0.97 34.06
N GLN A 10 17.24 -1.66 33.12
CA GLN A 10 17.10 -1.21 31.73
C GLN A 10 15.72 -0.60 31.54
N PHE A 11 15.60 0.33 30.60
CA PHE A 11 14.30 0.86 30.22
C PHE A 11 14.20 1.12 28.72
N SER A 12 12.98 0.99 28.20
CA SER A 12 12.61 1.27 26.82
C SER A 12 11.80 2.56 26.72
N VAL A 13 12.01 3.26 25.62
CA VAL A 13 11.16 4.34 25.14
C VAL A 13 10.74 3.93 23.74
N ARG A 14 9.45 4.02 23.45
CA ARG A 14 8.91 3.84 22.11
C ARG A 14 7.85 4.90 21.84
N ALA A 15 7.72 5.32 20.58
CA ALA A 15 6.57 6.08 20.14
C ALA A 15 5.35 5.16 19.98
N GLU A 16 4.16 5.74 19.98
CA GLU A 16 2.93 5.06 19.59
C GLU A 16 2.87 4.92 18.06
N PRO A 17 2.74 3.69 17.51
CA PRO A 17 2.51 3.45 16.08
C PRO A 17 1.35 4.28 15.53
N ARG A 18 1.42 4.69 14.27
CA ARG A 18 0.42 5.57 13.62
C ARG A 18 -0.20 4.98 12.36
N HIS A 19 0.07 3.73 11.99
CA HIS A 19 -0.62 3.11 10.87
C HIS A 19 -2.16 3.18 11.01
N PRO A 20 -2.92 3.57 9.97
CA PRO A 20 -4.33 3.97 10.11
C PRO A 20 -5.30 2.85 10.50
N GLY A 21 -4.98 1.59 10.17
CA GLY A 21 -5.87 0.44 10.42
C GLY A 21 -6.22 0.20 11.90
N GLY A 22 -5.40 0.69 12.83
CA GLY A 22 -5.65 0.60 14.28
C GLY A 22 -6.13 1.91 14.93
N LYS A 23 -6.37 2.97 14.14
CA LYS A 23 -6.50 4.35 14.65
C LYS A 23 -7.86 5.00 14.43
N ASP A 24 -8.83 4.28 13.87
CA ASP A 24 -10.10 4.88 13.40
C ASP A 24 -9.81 6.15 12.55
N ALA A 25 -8.77 6.06 11.73
CA ALA A 25 -8.18 7.20 11.04
C ALA A 25 -9.03 7.70 9.87
N TYR A 26 -9.83 6.81 9.29
CA TYR A 26 -10.67 7.04 8.12
C TYR A 26 -12.14 6.90 8.49
N ASP A 27 -12.94 7.89 8.12
CA ASP A 27 -14.39 7.88 8.29
C ASP A 27 -15.05 7.40 6.98
N PRO A 28 -15.54 6.15 6.91
CA PRO A 28 -16.11 5.59 5.69
C PRO A 28 -17.50 6.14 5.36
N LEU A 29 -18.16 6.85 6.28
CA LEU A 29 -19.43 7.53 6.00
C LEU A 29 -19.21 8.93 5.43
N ALA A 30 -18.16 9.60 5.89
CA ALA A 30 -17.76 10.92 5.39
C ALA A 30 -16.74 10.85 4.25
N HIS A 31 -16.31 9.65 3.86
CA HIS A 31 -15.29 9.36 2.84
C HIS A 31 -13.99 10.17 3.00
N ARG A 32 -13.52 10.36 4.24
CA ARG A 32 -12.35 11.21 4.52
C ARG A 32 -11.53 10.75 5.73
N TYR A 33 -10.25 11.10 5.74
CA TYR A 33 -9.42 10.98 6.93
C TYR A 33 -9.80 12.02 7.99
N ARG A 34 -9.69 11.64 9.27
CA ARG A 34 -9.93 12.54 10.39
C ARG A 34 -8.79 13.55 10.53
N ASP A 35 -9.12 14.82 10.74
CA ASP A 35 -8.13 15.91 10.85
C ASP A 35 -7.06 15.64 11.93
N GLY A 36 -7.46 15.14 13.10
CA GLY A 36 -6.53 14.84 14.20
C GLY A 36 -5.60 13.65 13.93
N TYR A 37 -5.92 12.81 12.95
CA TYR A 37 -5.02 11.77 12.46
C TYR A 37 -3.97 12.35 11.50
N VAL A 38 -4.43 13.17 10.55
CA VAL A 38 -3.55 13.79 9.54
C VAL A 38 -2.64 14.85 10.15
N ARG A 39 -3.16 15.64 11.09
CA ARG A 39 -2.45 16.70 11.82
C ARG A 39 -2.64 16.47 13.32
N PRO A 40 -1.84 15.59 13.92
CA PRO A 40 -1.95 15.32 15.35
C PRO A 40 -1.62 16.56 16.19
N PRO A 41 -2.34 16.80 17.30
CA PRO A 41 -1.99 17.84 18.26
C PRO A 41 -0.77 17.46 19.13
N GLY A 42 -0.40 16.18 19.13
CA GLY A 42 0.70 15.62 19.92
C GLY A 42 0.93 14.15 19.57
N TRP A 43 1.97 13.57 20.14
CA TRP A 43 2.37 12.17 19.94
C TRP A 43 2.55 11.47 21.28
N TRP A 44 2.24 10.19 21.33
CA TRP A 44 2.40 9.41 22.54
C TRP A 44 3.75 8.71 22.57
N LEU A 45 4.48 8.83 23.68
CA LEU A 45 5.63 8.02 24.03
C LEU A 45 5.24 7.05 25.15
N HIS A 46 5.69 5.81 25.05
CA HIS A 46 5.54 4.79 26.08
C HIS A 46 6.89 4.51 26.72
N LEU A 47 6.93 4.63 28.04
CA LEU A 47 8.10 4.41 28.86
C LEU A 47 7.89 3.12 29.66
N GLU A 48 8.79 2.16 29.47
CA GLU A 48 8.69 0.85 30.11
C GLU A 48 9.99 0.54 30.83
N MET A 49 9.90 0.06 32.07
CA MET A 49 11.04 -0.54 32.76
C MET A 49 11.17 -2.00 32.34
N GLY A 50 12.36 -2.39 31.89
CA GLY A 50 12.65 -3.72 31.35
C GLY A 50 12.78 -4.84 32.40
N ALA A 51 12.54 -4.56 33.68
CA ALA A 51 12.50 -5.56 34.75
C ALA A 51 11.09 -5.63 35.34
N THR A 52 10.38 -6.73 35.08
CA THR A 52 9.05 -6.99 35.62
C THR A 52 8.98 -8.41 36.23
N PRO A 53 8.65 -8.57 37.52
CA PRO A 53 8.47 -7.51 38.52
C PRO A 53 9.77 -6.72 38.77
N LEU A 54 9.65 -5.50 39.29
CA LEU A 54 10.81 -4.69 39.67
C LEU A 54 11.63 -5.40 40.77
N PRO A 55 12.96 -5.19 40.84
CA PRO A 55 13.78 -5.73 41.93
C PRO A 55 13.23 -5.30 43.31
N GLU A 56 13.19 -6.23 44.27
CA GLU A 56 12.59 -6.00 45.59
C GLU A 56 13.22 -4.84 46.39
N ASN A 57 14.44 -4.45 46.02
CA ASN A 57 15.17 -3.37 46.66
C ASN A 57 14.86 -1.98 46.06
N VAL A 58 14.02 -1.87 45.03
CA VAL A 58 13.48 -0.60 44.54
C VAL A 58 12.44 -0.08 45.52
N ALA A 59 12.57 1.17 45.95
CA ALA A 59 11.65 1.85 46.87
C ALA A 59 10.74 2.84 46.14
N ALA A 60 11.26 3.53 45.13
CA ALA A 60 10.50 4.48 44.31
C ALA A 60 11.19 4.69 42.97
N TYR A 61 10.48 5.23 41.99
CA TYR A 61 11.09 5.72 40.76
C TYR A 61 10.41 6.99 40.25
N THR A 62 11.11 7.75 39.42
CA THR A 62 10.63 8.99 38.81
C THR A 62 11.04 9.01 37.35
N TRP A 63 10.06 9.26 36.50
CA TRP A 63 10.27 9.54 35.08
C TRP A 63 10.32 11.03 34.87
N THR A 64 11.26 11.48 34.05
CA THR A 64 11.30 12.86 33.54
C THR A 64 11.50 12.83 32.04
N VAL A 65 10.66 13.52 31.29
CA VAL A 65 10.80 13.69 29.84
C VAL A 65 10.93 15.18 29.56
N THR A 66 12.00 15.58 28.91
CA THR A 66 12.24 16.98 28.52
C THR A 66 12.50 17.08 27.04
N GLN A 67 11.90 18.06 26.38
CA GLN A 67 12.23 18.39 25.00
C GLN A 67 13.57 19.12 24.95
N SER A 68 14.47 18.73 24.06
CA SER A 68 15.81 19.34 23.95
C SER A 68 15.74 20.79 23.44
N GLU A 69 14.84 21.05 22.49
CA GLU A 69 14.62 22.36 21.87
C GLU A 69 13.18 22.82 22.13
N GLY A 70 12.86 23.12 23.38
CA GLY A 70 11.55 23.61 23.78
C GLY A 70 11.36 23.64 25.30
N ASP A 71 10.17 24.06 25.73
CA ASP A 71 9.84 24.21 27.15
C ASP A 71 9.06 23.01 27.72
N PHE A 72 8.81 21.98 26.91
CA PHE A 72 8.06 20.82 27.37
C PHE A 72 8.85 20.02 28.41
N ARG A 73 8.20 19.79 29.55
CA ARG A 73 8.68 18.92 30.62
C ARG A 73 7.52 18.13 31.22
N TYR A 74 7.71 16.82 31.30
CA TYR A 74 6.84 15.90 32.03
C TYR A 74 7.62 15.27 33.19
N GLU A 75 6.98 15.09 34.33
CA GLU A 75 7.55 14.41 35.49
C GLU A 75 6.47 13.59 36.21
N ALA A 76 6.77 12.33 36.53
CA ALA A 76 5.87 11.45 37.27
C ALA A 76 6.64 10.60 38.28
N HIS A 77 6.16 10.60 39.53
CA HIS A 77 6.77 9.92 40.68
C HIS A 77 5.89 8.77 41.17
N TYR A 78 6.51 7.64 41.54
CA TYR A 78 5.82 6.42 41.96
C TYR A 78 6.46 5.83 43.22
N ASP A 79 5.65 5.61 44.28
CA ASP A 79 6.06 5.12 45.60
C ASP A 79 5.77 3.60 45.84
N ASP A 80 6.69 2.95 46.57
CA ASP A 80 6.72 1.70 47.38
C ASP A 80 5.73 0.52 47.18
N LYS A 81 4.98 0.37 46.09
CA LYS A 81 4.25 -0.89 45.76
C LYS A 81 4.00 -1.12 44.27
N VAL A 82 4.98 -0.86 43.41
CA VAL A 82 4.81 -1.15 41.98
C VAL A 82 5.12 -2.64 41.73
N THR A 83 4.15 -3.51 42.05
CA THR A 83 4.15 -4.94 41.70
C THR A 83 4.01 -5.19 40.19
N SER A 84 3.68 -4.15 39.42
CA SER A 84 3.66 -4.15 37.95
C SER A 84 4.04 -2.77 37.46
N VAL A 85 5.03 -2.68 36.59
CA VAL A 85 5.33 -1.46 35.85
C VAL A 85 4.12 -1.16 34.97
N GLU A 86 3.36 -0.12 35.28
CA GLU A 86 2.41 0.42 34.29
C GLU A 86 3.24 1.09 33.20
N ASP A 87 2.91 0.78 31.94
CA ASP A 87 3.45 1.50 30.78
C ASP A 87 3.09 2.98 30.96
N VAL A 88 4.10 3.82 31.20
CA VAL A 88 3.86 5.25 31.40
C VAL A 88 3.74 5.88 30.03
N SER A 89 2.53 6.29 29.66
CA SER A 89 2.27 7.03 28.44
C SER A 89 2.44 8.54 28.67
N VAL A 90 3.19 9.19 27.81
CA VAL A 90 3.45 10.63 27.84
C VAL A 90 3.08 11.23 26.50
N GLU A 91 2.14 12.18 26.48
CA GLU A 91 1.84 12.96 25.28
C GLU A 91 2.87 14.09 25.16
N VAL A 92 3.61 14.09 24.05
CA VAL A 92 4.59 15.12 23.70
C VAL A 92 4.04 16.03 22.61
N PRO A 93 4.34 17.34 22.64
CA PRO A 93 3.62 18.32 21.82
C PRO A 93 4.14 18.43 20.37
N ALA A 94 5.32 17.88 20.08
CA ALA A 94 5.98 18.03 18.77
C ALA A 94 6.87 16.84 18.43
N GLU A 95 7.17 16.65 17.15
CA GLU A 95 8.34 15.90 16.71
C GLU A 95 9.65 16.55 17.23
N GLY A 96 10.75 15.80 17.25
CA GLY A 96 12.06 16.31 17.62
C GLY A 96 12.76 15.51 18.72
N GLN A 97 13.78 16.11 19.33
CA GLN A 97 14.63 15.44 20.31
C GLN A 97 14.09 15.60 21.74
N TYR A 98 14.10 14.48 22.46
CA TYR A 98 13.70 14.35 23.85
C TYR A 98 14.79 13.65 24.65
N VAL A 99 14.96 14.07 25.89
CA VAL A 99 15.78 13.38 26.90
C VAL A 99 14.85 12.75 27.92
N VAL A 100 14.94 11.43 28.06
CA VAL A 100 14.17 10.65 29.03
C VAL A 100 15.09 10.23 30.16
N HIS A 101 14.80 10.68 31.37
CA HIS A 101 15.48 10.25 32.59
C HIS A 101 14.60 9.31 33.40
N LEU A 102 15.21 8.23 33.88
CA LEU A 102 14.66 7.35 34.90
C LEU A 102 15.52 7.45 36.17
N ALA A 103 14.97 8.04 37.22
CA ALA A 103 15.59 8.07 38.54
C ALA A 103 14.97 6.99 39.43
N VAL A 104 15.75 6.02 39.88
CA VAL A 104 15.30 4.94 40.76
C VAL A 104 15.91 5.13 42.15
N THR A 105 15.08 5.16 43.17
CA THR A 105 15.50 5.20 44.58
C THR A 105 15.40 3.79 45.15
N LEU A 106 16.51 3.27 45.67
CA LEU A 106 16.56 1.98 46.34
C LEU A 106 16.20 2.10 47.84
N LYS A 107 15.79 1.00 48.46
CA LYS A 107 15.43 0.93 49.89
C LYS A 107 16.58 1.30 50.84
N ASN A 108 17.82 1.22 50.37
CA ASN A 108 19.00 1.69 51.11
C ASN A 108 19.30 3.19 50.93
N GLY A 109 18.41 3.94 50.26
CA GLY A 109 18.55 5.36 49.97
C GLY A 109 19.43 5.70 48.77
N ARG A 110 20.08 4.72 48.12
CA ARG A 110 20.89 4.96 46.93
C ARG A 110 19.98 5.32 45.75
N ARG A 111 20.35 6.37 45.01
CA ARG A 111 19.67 6.79 43.78
C ARG A 111 20.46 6.34 42.55
N LEU A 112 19.80 5.66 41.62
CA LEU A 112 20.31 5.31 40.30
C LEU A 112 19.64 6.23 39.28
N ILE A 113 20.39 6.74 38.32
CA ILE A 113 19.87 7.61 37.26
C ILE A 113 20.26 7.01 35.93
N TYR A 114 19.28 6.85 35.06
CA TYR A 114 19.43 6.40 33.69
C TYR A 114 18.91 7.48 32.76
N GLU A 115 19.52 7.58 31.59
CA GLU A 115 19.18 8.58 30.58
C GLU A 115 19.11 7.90 29.22
N ARG A 116 18.16 8.35 28.39
CA ARG A 116 18.06 7.98 26.98
C ARG A 116 17.67 9.20 26.16
N GLN A 117 18.46 9.48 25.14
CA GLN A 117 18.05 10.39 24.07
C GLN A 117 17.09 9.66 23.13
N PHE A 118 16.00 10.32 22.74
CA PHE A 118 14.98 9.79 21.86
C PHE A 118 14.56 10.86 20.86
N CYS A 119 14.58 10.54 19.57
CA CYS A 119 14.17 11.49 18.53
C CYS A 119 12.92 10.96 17.86
N LEU A 120 11.82 11.68 18.03
CA LEU A 120 10.53 11.36 17.45
C LEU A 120 10.40 12.01 16.07
N ARG A 121 9.97 11.22 15.09
CA ARG A 121 9.72 11.62 13.70
C ARG A 121 8.46 10.93 13.17
N ASP A 122 7.58 11.70 12.57
CA ASP A 122 6.32 11.26 11.97
C ASP A 122 6.31 11.56 10.48
N TYR A 123 6.68 10.56 9.69
CA TYR A 123 6.71 10.67 8.23
C TYR A 123 5.30 10.60 7.66
N LEU A 124 4.91 11.63 6.90
CA LEU A 124 3.67 11.62 6.14
C LEU A 124 3.89 10.92 4.79
N VAL A 125 3.32 9.72 4.64
CA VAL A 125 3.33 8.96 3.40
C VAL A 125 1.94 8.97 2.77
N VAL A 126 1.84 9.42 1.54
CA VAL A 126 0.58 9.52 0.79
C VAL A 126 0.65 8.62 -0.44
N ALA A 127 -0.37 7.79 -0.68
CA ALA A 127 -0.45 6.96 -1.88
C ALA A 127 -1.59 7.43 -2.79
N LEU A 128 -1.27 7.69 -4.06
CA LEU A 128 -2.22 7.91 -5.15
C LEU A 128 -2.08 6.79 -6.16
N GLY A 129 -3.15 6.47 -6.88
CA GLY A 129 -3.04 5.55 -8.00
C GLY A 129 -4.30 4.78 -8.35
N ASP A 130 -4.06 3.65 -9.00
CA ASP A 130 -5.07 2.76 -9.57
C ASP A 130 -5.33 1.50 -8.71
N SER A 131 -5.96 0.50 -9.33
CA SER A 131 -6.39 -0.74 -8.70
C SER A 131 -5.26 -1.59 -8.14
N TYR A 132 -4.08 -1.59 -8.78
CA TYR A 132 -2.88 -2.30 -8.29
C TYR A 132 -2.38 -1.74 -6.96
N PHE A 133 -2.80 -0.53 -6.59
CA PHE A 133 -2.31 0.22 -5.45
C PHE A 133 -3.36 0.45 -4.36
N CYS A 134 -4.65 0.47 -4.71
CA CYS A 134 -5.72 0.63 -3.72
C CYS A 134 -5.94 -0.63 -2.88
N GLY A 135 -5.73 -1.82 -3.44
CA GLY A 135 -5.98 -3.11 -2.79
C GLY A 135 -7.08 -3.95 -3.45
N GLU A 136 -7.45 -3.64 -4.70
CA GLU A 136 -8.38 -4.40 -5.52
C GLU A 136 -8.08 -5.91 -5.46
N GLY A 137 -9.08 -6.73 -5.11
CA GLY A 137 -8.91 -8.17 -4.92
C GLY A 137 -8.30 -8.61 -3.57
N ASN A 138 -7.86 -7.69 -2.71
CA ASN A 138 -7.31 -7.98 -1.38
C ASN A 138 -7.99 -7.16 -0.27
N PRO A 139 -9.29 -7.38 0.00
CA PRO A 139 -10.02 -6.68 1.06
C PRO A 139 -9.42 -6.92 2.45
N ASP A 140 -9.69 -6.00 3.37
CA ASP A 140 -9.24 -6.11 4.77
C ASP A 140 -9.75 -7.40 5.40
N VAL A 141 -11.05 -7.65 5.24
CA VAL A 141 -11.67 -8.93 5.55
C VAL A 141 -12.32 -9.48 4.28
N PRO A 142 -11.88 -10.65 3.75
CA PRO A 142 -12.51 -11.29 2.61
C PRO A 142 -13.99 -11.53 2.84
N GLY A 143 -14.82 -11.34 1.82
CA GLY A 143 -16.22 -11.73 1.82
C GLY A 143 -16.40 -13.26 1.81
N GLU A 144 -17.64 -13.67 1.99
CA GLU A 144 -18.06 -15.07 1.95
C GLU A 144 -19.32 -15.20 1.09
N PRO A 145 -19.27 -15.93 -0.03
CA PRO A 145 -20.45 -16.17 -0.86
C PRO A 145 -21.48 -17.00 -0.12
N ASN A 146 -22.75 -16.88 -0.51
CA ASN A 146 -23.79 -17.76 -0.03
C ASN A 146 -23.43 -19.22 -0.38
N PRO A 147 -23.42 -20.18 0.57
CA PRO A 147 -22.97 -21.54 0.29
C PRO A 147 -23.80 -22.29 -0.77
N LEU A 148 -25.08 -21.92 -0.94
CA LEU A 148 -25.99 -22.58 -1.87
C LEU A 148 -25.98 -21.90 -3.26
N LEU A 149 -26.00 -20.57 -3.29
CA LEU A 149 -26.18 -19.80 -4.52
C LEU A 149 -24.88 -19.16 -5.04
N GLY A 150 -23.89 -18.93 -4.17
CA GLY A 150 -22.63 -18.26 -4.47
C GLY A 150 -21.77 -19.00 -5.49
N PRO A 151 -21.48 -20.31 -5.32
CA PRO A 151 -20.68 -21.06 -6.30
C PRO A 151 -21.32 -21.10 -7.68
N VAL A 152 -22.64 -21.30 -7.72
CA VAL A 152 -23.42 -21.30 -8.96
C VAL A 152 -23.39 -19.91 -9.62
N ALA A 153 -23.58 -18.85 -8.85
CA ALA A 153 -23.52 -17.48 -9.32
C ALA A 153 -22.13 -17.09 -9.81
N CYS A 154 -21.05 -17.46 -9.11
CA CYS A 154 -19.68 -17.20 -9.56
C CYS A 154 -19.40 -17.92 -10.88
N ASN A 155 -19.78 -19.19 -11.01
CA ASN A 155 -19.57 -19.96 -12.25
C ASN A 155 -20.40 -19.41 -13.43
N LEU A 156 -21.65 -18.98 -13.21
CA LEU A 156 -22.52 -18.39 -14.25
C LEU A 156 -22.13 -16.95 -14.63
N ALA A 157 -21.67 -16.16 -13.67
CA ALA A 157 -21.31 -14.77 -13.88
C ALA A 157 -20.00 -14.60 -14.65
N THR A 158 -19.05 -15.54 -14.51
CA THR A 158 -17.84 -15.58 -15.34
C THR A 158 -18.18 -15.64 -16.83
N PHE A 159 -19.16 -16.46 -17.22
CA PHE A 159 -19.61 -16.62 -18.61
C PHE A 159 -20.37 -15.39 -19.14
N THR A 160 -21.20 -14.76 -18.31
CA THR A 160 -22.14 -13.71 -18.77
C THR A 160 -21.54 -12.29 -18.71
N LYS A 161 -20.66 -12.00 -17.75
CA LYS A 161 -20.12 -10.65 -17.47
C LYS A 161 -18.88 -10.30 -18.30
N PHE A 162 -18.02 -11.27 -18.64
CA PHE A 162 -16.80 -11.00 -19.42
C PHE A 162 -17.07 -10.88 -20.93
N LEU A 163 -18.08 -11.56 -21.47
CA LEU A 163 -18.25 -11.70 -22.92
C LEU A 163 -19.53 -11.12 -23.52
N VAL A 164 -20.64 -11.03 -22.79
CA VAL A 164 -21.95 -10.86 -23.46
C VAL A 164 -22.77 -9.67 -22.96
N GLU A 165 -22.83 -9.38 -21.66
CA GLU A 165 -23.67 -8.28 -21.17
C GLU A 165 -23.08 -7.49 -19.99
N LYS A 166 -23.20 -6.15 -20.07
CA LYS A 166 -23.03 -5.21 -18.94
C LYS A 166 -24.14 -5.37 -17.88
N THR A 167 -24.69 -6.56 -17.70
CA THR A 167 -25.74 -6.83 -16.71
C THR A 167 -25.07 -7.05 -15.35
N PRO A 168 -25.39 -6.24 -14.32
CA PRO A 168 -24.83 -6.43 -12.99
C PRO A 168 -25.36 -7.75 -12.40
N VAL A 169 -24.55 -8.81 -12.47
CA VAL A 169 -24.82 -10.04 -11.72
C VAL A 169 -24.47 -9.78 -10.27
N GLN A 170 -25.49 -9.63 -9.44
CA GLN A 170 -25.31 -9.53 -8.01
C GLN A 170 -24.97 -10.91 -7.45
N ILE A 171 -23.72 -11.10 -7.04
CA ILE A 171 -23.28 -12.33 -6.39
C ILE A 171 -23.92 -12.35 -4.99
N PRO A 172 -24.75 -13.36 -4.65
CA PRO A 172 -25.36 -13.43 -3.34
C PRO A 172 -24.29 -13.75 -2.29
N MET A 173 -23.89 -12.74 -1.52
CA MET A 173 -22.93 -12.89 -0.44
C MET A 173 -23.63 -13.22 0.89
N ARG A 174 -23.06 -14.13 1.68
CA ARG A 174 -23.41 -14.33 3.09
C ARG A 174 -22.83 -13.19 3.93
N ARG A 175 -21.59 -12.80 3.63
CA ARG A 175 -20.88 -11.68 4.23
C ARG A 175 -20.16 -10.93 3.13
N GLU A 176 -20.38 -9.62 3.07
CA GLU A 176 -19.67 -8.75 2.13
C GLU A 176 -18.20 -8.61 2.54
N ALA A 177 -17.35 -8.29 1.58
CA ALA A 177 -15.96 -7.92 1.86
C ALA A 177 -15.90 -6.60 2.65
N GLU A 178 -14.96 -6.51 3.59
CA GLU A 178 -14.69 -5.29 4.35
C GLU A 178 -13.48 -4.57 3.78
N TRP A 179 -13.59 -3.25 3.68
CA TRP A 179 -12.63 -2.36 3.04
C TRP A 179 -12.44 -1.11 3.92
N GLN A 180 -11.25 -0.51 3.87
CA GLN A 180 -11.02 0.84 4.35
C GLN A 180 -12.00 1.82 3.67
N GLU A 181 -12.08 1.77 2.34
CA GLU A 181 -13.08 2.50 1.54
C GLU A 181 -13.63 1.58 0.47
N LYS A 182 -14.91 1.22 0.59
CA LYS A 182 -15.58 0.27 -0.29
C LYS A 182 -15.69 0.78 -1.72
N HIS A 183 -15.96 2.05 -1.96
CA HIS A 183 -16.17 2.54 -3.33
C HIS A 183 -14.88 2.57 -4.14
N ALA A 184 -13.75 2.81 -3.48
CA ALA A 184 -12.43 2.86 -4.11
C ALA A 184 -11.69 1.52 -4.10
N HIS A 185 -12.24 0.50 -3.44
CA HIS A 185 -11.55 -0.76 -3.09
C HIS A 185 -10.22 -0.50 -2.37
N ARG A 186 -10.20 0.48 -1.45
CA ARG A 186 -9.02 0.74 -0.61
C ARG A 186 -8.96 -0.28 0.53
N SER A 187 -7.78 -0.84 0.73
CA SER A 187 -7.50 -1.85 1.77
C SER A 187 -6.23 -1.50 2.55
N TYR A 188 -6.25 -1.72 3.87
CA TYR A 188 -5.07 -1.69 4.72
C TYR A 188 -4.09 -2.83 4.42
N ARG A 189 -4.50 -3.79 3.58
CA ARG A 189 -3.66 -4.87 3.06
C ARG A 189 -3.08 -4.59 1.68
N SER A 190 -3.27 -3.37 1.16
CA SER A 190 -2.59 -2.92 -0.05
C SER A 190 -1.07 -2.79 0.16
N GLY A 191 -0.30 -2.99 -0.90
CA GLY A 191 1.16 -2.86 -0.88
C GLY A 191 1.69 -1.58 -0.20
N PRO A 192 1.18 -0.38 -0.53
CA PRO A 192 1.61 0.85 0.15
C PRO A 192 1.23 0.90 1.64
N ALA A 193 0.07 0.35 2.05
CA ALA A 193 -0.32 0.28 3.45
C ALA A 193 0.59 -0.65 4.25
N LEU A 194 0.85 -1.86 3.74
CA LEU A 194 1.79 -2.82 4.33
C LEU A 194 3.20 -2.22 4.45
N ALA A 195 3.64 -1.50 3.42
CA ALA A 195 4.95 -0.84 3.45
C ALA A 195 5.03 0.23 4.54
N ALA A 196 3.98 1.04 4.70
CA ALA A 196 3.92 2.07 5.74
C ALA A 196 3.94 1.47 7.15
N ASP A 197 3.19 0.40 7.39
CA ASP A 197 3.20 -0.34 8.66
C ASP A 197 4.61 -0.88 8.97
N TRP A 198 5.26 -1.52 8.00
CA TRP A 198 6.61 -2.09 8.20
C TRP A 198 7.74 -1.07 8.28
N LEU A 199 7.48 0.20 7.93
CA LEU A 199 8.45 1.29 8.08
C LEU A 199 8.51 1.84 9.49
N GLU A 200 7.47 1.64 10.30
CA GLU A 200 7.48 2.10 11.67
C GLU A 200 8.55 1.36 12.47
N ILE A 201 9.41 2.13 13.14
CA ILE A 201 10.37 1.62 14.12
C ILE A 201 10.18 2.43 15.39
N PRO A 202 9.09 2.19 16.15
CA PRO A 202 8.70 3.10 17.23
C PRO A 202 9.74 3.18 18.34
N SER A 203 10.53 2.12 18.55
CA SER A 203 11.65 2.08 19.51
C SER A 203 12.82 2.99 19.12
N LEU A 204 12.92 3.40 17.86
CA LEU A 204 13.86 4.42 17.36
C LEU A 204 13.18 5.78 17.15
N GLY A 205 11.88 5.89 17.45
CA GLY A 205 11.10 7.11 17.27
C GLY A 205 10.68 7.38 15.84
N VAL A 206 10.72 6.39 14.96
CA VAL A 206 10.21 6.48 13.59
C VAL A 206 8.77 5.96 13.57
N VAL A 207 7.81 6.85 13.29
CA VAL A 207 6.39 6.52 13.06
C VAL A 207 5.94 7.07 11.72
N VAL A 208 4.84 6.54 11.19
CA VAL A 208 4.34 6.85 9.85
C VAL A 208 2.85 7.19 9.92
N THR A 209 2.50 8.41 9.53
CA THR A 209 1.13 8.76 9.17
C THR A 209 0.91 8.39 7.71
N PHE A 210 0.03 7.42 7.44
CA PHE A 210 -0.22 6.93 6.08
C PHE A 210 -1.62 7.29 5.58
N LEU A 211 -1.70 7.87 4.38
CA LEU A 211 -2.94 8.21 3.71
C LEU A 211 -2.98 7.57 2.32
N ASN A 212 -3.83 6.57 2.14
CA ASN A 212 -4.14 6.01 0.83
C ASN A 212 -5.31 6.76 0.19
N PHE A 213 -5.13 7.26 -1.03
CA PHE A 213 -6.15 7.85 -1.90
C PHE A 213 -6.29 7.12 -3.24
N ALA A 214 -5.53 6.04 -3.47
CA ALA A 214 -5.65 5.24 -4.69
C ALA A 214 -7.08 4.70 -4.86
N ARG A 215 -7.55 4.63 -6.11
CA ARG A 215 -8.90 4.17 -6.44
C ARG A 215 -8.86 3.25 -7.65
N SER A 216 -9.54 2.11 -7.55
CA SER A 216 -9.68 1.16 -8.64
C SER A 216 -10.20 1.81 -9.93
N GLY A 217 -9.64 1.43 -11.08
CA GLY A 217 -10.00 1.95 -12.39
C GLY A 217 -9.35 3.30 -12.78
N SER A 218 -8.75 4.04 -11.85
CA SER A 218 -8.22 5.38 -12.13
C SER A 218 -7.18 5.40 -13.26
N SER A 219 -7.34 6.34 -14.17
CA SER A 219 -6.30 6.81 -15.11
C SER A 219 -5.75 8.16 -14.63
N ILE A 220 -4.80 8.73 -15.36
CA ILE A 220 -4.27 10.07 -15.05
C ILE A 220 -5.40 11.10 -15.10
N GLU A 221 -6.10 11.17 -16.23
CA GLU A 221 -7.13 12.19 -16.44
C GLU A 221 -8.38 11.91 -15.57
N GLN A 222 -8.86 10.66 -15.58
CA GLN A 222 -10.06 10.25 -14.83
C GLN A 222 -9.67 9.48 -13.57
N GLY A 223 -9.93 10.06 -12.40
CA GLY A 223 -9.62 9.51 -11.09
C GLY A 223 -8.52 10.30 -10.39
N LEU A 224 -7.36 10.51 -11.02
CA LEU A 224 -6.28 11.29 -10.39
C LEU A 224 -6.52 12.80 -10.48
N LEU A 225 -6.64 13.34 -11.70
CA LEU A 225 -6.78 14.78 -11.94
C LEU A 225 -8.23 15.25 -11.77
N ALA A 226 -9.19 14.49 -12.31
CA ALA A 226 -10.63 14.76 -12.23
C ALA A 226 -11.36 13.58 -11.55
N PRO A 227 -12.62 13.74 -11.11
CA PRO A 227 -13.45 12.59 -10.77
C PRO A 227 -13.62 11.65 -11.97
N ARG A 228 -13.97 10.39 -11.71
CA ARG A 228 -14.37 9.47 -12.77
C ARG A 228 -15.84 9.67 -13.09
N GLU A 229 -16.21 9.60 -14.38
CA GLU A 229 -17.59 9.80 -14.81
C GLU A 229 -18.55 8.68 -14.38
N ASP A 230 -18.00 7.50 -14.08
CA ASP A 230 -18.75 6.31 -13.64
C ASP A 230 -18.86 6.18 -12.11
N GLU A 231 -18.37 7.18 -11.36
CA GLU A 231 -18.43 7.20 -9.90
C GLU A 231 -19.29 8.38 -9.40
N GLU A 232 -20.34 8.08 -8.63
CA GLU A 232 -21.23 9.11 -8.06
C GLU A 232 -20.88 9.49 -6.60
N TRP A 233 -19.92 8.81 -5.98
CA TRP A 233 -19.59 9.00 -4.57
C TRP A 233 -18.59 10.13 -4.31
N THR A 234 -17.94 10.66 -5.36
CA THR A 234 -16.94 11.72 -5.26
C THR A 234 -16.93 12.62 -6.48
N ASP A 235 -16.86 13.93 -6.25
CA ASP A 235 -16.84 14.96 -7.31
C ASP A 235 -15.42 15.48 -7.60
N ILE A 236 -14.38 14.89 -7.00
CA ILE A 236 -12.99 15.36 -7.10
C ILE A 236 -12.01 14.23 -7.41
N GLY A 237 -10.91 14.60 -8.06
CA GLY A 237 -9.77 13.71 -8.28
C GLY A 237 -8.97 13.46 -6.99
N GLN A 238 -8.13 12.43 -7.01
CA GLN A 238 -7.30 12.03 -5.87
C GLN A 238 -6.30 13.11 -5.44
N ILE A 239 -5.73 13.88 -6.37
CA ILE A 239 -4.75 14.92 -6.01
C ILE A 239 -5.44 16.06 -5.24
N GLU A 240 -6.68 16.40 -5.59
CA GLU A 240 -7.45 17.39 -4.85
C GLU A 240 -7.92 16.83 -3.49
N GLU A 241 -8.36 15.57 -3.43
CA GLU A 241 -8.71 14.90 -2.16
C GLU A 241 -7.51 14.93 -1.19
N ALA A 242 -6.32 14.55 -1.68
CA ALA A 242 -5.09 14.58 -0.90
C ALA A 242 -4.72 16.00 -0.44
N ALA A 243 -4.78 16.99 -1.33
CA ALA A 243 -4.49 18.39 -0.99
C ALA A 243 -5.41 18.91 0.13
N ARG A 244 -6.73 18.62 0.03
CA ARG A 244 -7.71 19.02 1.05
C ARG A 244 -7.48 18.33 2.39
N ALA A 245 -7.16 17.04 2.39
CA ALA A 245 -6.90 16.28 3.61
C ALA A 245 -5.60 16.73 4.31
N VAL A 246 -4.51 16.86 3.54
CA VAL A 246 -3.17 17.17 4.06
C VAL A 246 -3.05 18.63 4.50
N GLY A 247 -3.60 19.57 3.73
CA GLY A 247 -3.39 21.00 3.93
C GLY A 247 -1.91 21.37 3.79
N ASP A 248 -1.38 22.12 4.76
CA ASP A 248 0.00 22.63 4.68
C ASP A 248 1.07 21.65 5.19
N ARG A 249 0.68 20.47 5.73
CA ARG A 249 1.64 19.49 6.23
C ARG A 249 2.50 18.97 5.05
N PRO A 250 3.84 19.08 5.09
CA PRO A 250 4.67 18.54 4.03
C PRO A 250 4.50 17.02 3.91
N ILE A 251 4.39 16.52 2.68
CA ILE A 251 4.35 15.09 2.36
C ILE A 251 5.80 14.62 2.21
N ASP A 252 6.25 13.72 3.08
CA ASP A 252 7.60 13.16 3.04
C ASP A 252 7.81 12.24 1.84
N ALA A 253 6.79 11.46 1.52
CA ALA A 253 6.79 10.57 0.36
C ALA A 253 5.40 10.48 -0.28
N LEU A 254 5.33 10.81 -1.56
CA LEU A 254 4.15 10.56 -2.39
C LEU A 254 4.39 9.31 -3.24
N LEU A 255 3.67 8.23 -2.96
CA LEU A 255 3.68 7.00 -3.74
C LEU A 255 2.64 7.10 -4.87
N LEU A 256 3.02 6.68 -6.07
CA LEU A 256 2.21 6.85 -7.28
C LEU A 256 2.23 5.59 -8.17
N SER A 257 1.06 4.96 -8.35
CA SER A 257 0.85 3.89 -9.35
C SER A 257 -0.15 4.36 -10.40
N VAL A 258 0.28 4.55 -11.65
CA VAL A 258 -0.60 5.00 -12.72
C VAL A 258 -0.07 4.62 -14.09
N GLY A 259 -0.96 4.56 -15.08
CA GLY A 259 -0.62 4.36 -16.50
C GLY A 259 -1.19 3.08 -17.09
N GLY A 260 -1.57 2.09 -16.27
CA GLY A 260 -2.21 0.86 -16.75
C GLY A 260 -3.55 1.12 -17.45
N ASN A 261 -4.43 1.87 -16.80
CA ASN A 261 -5.73 2.26 -17.36
C ASN A 261 -5.59 3.28 -18.51
N ASP A 262 -4.57 4.15 -18.48
CA ASP A 262 -4.30 5.12 -19.54
C ASP A 262 -3.99 4.47 -20.90
N ILE A 263 -3.35 3.30 -20.86
CA ILE A 263 -3.08 2.50 -22.06
C ILE A 263 -4.16 1.46 -22.34
N ASP A 264 -5.23 1.40 -21.55
CA ASP A 264 -6.33 0.45 -21.67
C ASP A 264 -5.93 -1.02 -21.48
N PHE A 265 -5.09 -1.31 -20.49
CA PHE A 265 -4.59 -2.67 -20.30
C PHE A 265 -5.71 -3.72 -20.13
N SER A 266 -6.79 -3.37 -19.42
CA SER A 266 -7.92 -4.25 -19.13
C SER A 266 -8.77 -4.56 -20.37
N ASP A 267 -9.14 -3.54 -21.16
CA ASP A 267 -9.94 -3.75 -22.38
C ASP A 267 -9.12 -4.44 -23.47
N ARG A 268 -7.80 -4.17 -23.54
CA ARG A 268 -6.92 -4.89 -24.47
C ARG A 268 -6.77 -6.37 -24.18
N LEU A 269 -6.86 -6.77 -22.91
CA LEU A 269 -6.93 -8.19 -22.58
C LEU A 269 -8.14 -8.79 -23.30
N ILE A 270 -9.33 -8.17 -23.10
CA ILE A 270 -10.61 -8.58 -23.69
C ILE A 270 -10.58 -8.55 -25.24
N ASP A 271 -9.82 -7.63 -25.84
CA ASP A 271 -9.69 -7.55 -27.30
C ASP A 271 -8.74 -8.63 -27.85
N LEU A 272 -7.64 -8.97 -27.15
CA LEU A 272 -6.78 -10.12 -27.52
C LEU A 272 -7.54 -11.45 -27.52
N ILE A 273 -8.64 -11.50 -26.76
CA ILE A 273 -9.51 -12.66 -26.55
C ILE A 273 -10.57 -12.83 -27.64
N ARG A 274 -11.10 -11.72 -28.20
CA ARG A 274 -12.12 -11.80 -29.27
C ARG A 274 -11.61 -12.44 -30.56
N ASP A 275 -10.30 -12.53 -30.72
CA ASP A 275 -9.62 -13.11 -31.87
C ASP A 275 -9.86 -14.64 -31.99
N ASP A 276 -10.17 -15.39 -30.92
CA ASP A 276 -10.38 -16.86 -30.99
C ASP A 276 -11.86 -17.31 -31.01
N LEU A 277 -12.80 -16.49 -30.53
CA LEU A 277 -14.23 -16.82 -30.53
C LEU A 277 -14.90 -16.78 -31.91
N MET A 278 -14.35 -16.04 -32.88
CA MET A 278 -15.00 -15.83 -34.18
C MET A 278 -14.82 -16.98 -35.17
N LEU A 279 -14.20 -18.10 -34.78
CA LEU A 279 -14.12 -19.29 -35.64
C LEU A 279 -15.31 -20.26 -35.47
N VAL A 280 -16.17 -20.10 -34.46
CA VAL A 280 -17.28 -21.06 -34.21
C VAL A 280 -18.59 -20.37 -33.79
N GLY A 281 -19.22 -19.61 -34.70
CA GLY A 281 -20.61 -19.19 -34.45
C GLY A 281 -21.21 -18.17 -35.41
N ALA A 282 -21.93 -18.67 -36.41
CA ALA A 282 -22.82 -17.95 -37.33
C ALA A 282 -22.14 -17.08 -38.41
N GLY A 283 -22.26 -17.53 -39.66
CA GLY A 283 -21.56 -16.95 -40.81
C GLY A 283 -21.80 -15.47 -41.04
N GLY A 284 -20.69 -14.75 -41.28
CA GLY A 284 -20.69 -13.38 -41.79
C GLY A 284 -19.29 -12.78 -41.85
N GLY A 285 -18.61 -12.89 -43.01
CA GLY A 285 -17.61 -11.92 -43.46
C GLY A 285 -16.12 -12.17 -43.14
N MET A 286 -15.40 -12.89 -44.02
CA MET A 286 -13.91 -12.96 -44.07
C MET A 286 -13.21 -11.63 -44.45
N GLY A 287 -13.79 -10.47 -44.13
CA GLY A 287 -13.32 -9.15 -44.58
C GLY A 287 -13.08 -8.10 -43.48
N ASP A 288 -13.65 -8.28 -42.29
CA ASP A 288 -13.71 -7.22 -41.26
C ASP A 288 -12.69 -7.44 -40.11
N ASP A 289 -12.20 -8.67 -39.91
CA ASP A 289 -11.34 -9.05 -38.77
C ASP A 289 -9.94 -8.42 -38.81
N GLU A 290 -9.29 -8.39 -39.99
CA GLU A 290 -7.95 -7.79 -40.10
C GLU A 290 -7.98 -6.26 -39.98
N LEU A 291 -9.09 -5.62 -40.39
CA LEU A 291 -9.26 -4.18 -40.26
C LEU A 291 -9.44 -3.77 -38.80
N ASN A 292 -10.29 -4.49 -38.06
CA ASN A 292 -10.53 -4.27 -36.62
C ASN A 292 -9.23 -4.46 -35.83
N ARG A 293 -8.50 -5.55 -36.08
CA ARG A 293 -7.17 -5.82 -35.47
C ARG A 293 -6.16 -4.70 -35.73
N ARG A 294 -6.12 -4.16 -36.96
CA ARG A 294 -5.24 -3.03 -37.30
C ARG A 294 -5.66 -1.77 -36.56
N GLN A 295 -6.96 -1.52 -36.40
CA GLN A 295 -7.46 -0.35 -35.67
C GLN A 295 -7.12 -0.43 -34.18
N GLU A 296 -7.36 -1.57 -33.54
CA GLU A 296 -7.05 -1.80 -32.12
C GLU A 296 -5.55 -1.71 -31.84
N LEU A 297 -4.71 -2.32 -32.69
CA LEU A 297 -3.26 -2.21 -32.56
C LEU A 297 -2.77 -0.76 -32.77
N ASN A 298 -3.41 0.00 -33.66
CA ASN A 298 -3.08 1.40 -33.89
C ASN A 298 -3.51 2.28 -32.71
N GLU A 299 -4.69 2.06 -32.16
CA GLU A 299 -5.18 2.68 -30.93
C GLU A 299 -4.22 2.39 -29.77
N ALA A 300 -3.79 1.12 -29.68
CA ALA A 300 -2.89 0.66 -28.65
C ALA A 300 -1.54 1.38 -28.68
N LYS A 301 -0.98 1.51 -29.89
CA LYS A 301 0.25 2.27 -30.14
C LYS A 301 0.05 3.76 -29.87
N ARG A 302 -1.10 4.32 -30.25
CA ARG A 302 -1.43 5.74 -30.03
C ARG A 302 -1.45 6.07 -28.54
N ARG A 303 -2.22 5.34 -27.73
CA ARG A 303 -2.29 5.60 -26.27
C ARG A 303 -0.93 5.49 -25.58
N LEU A 304 -0.13 4.49 -25.95
CA LEU A 304 1.23 4.35 -25.42
C LEU A 304 2.16 5.50 -25.86
N ALA A 305 1.93 6.07 -27.05
CA ALA A 305 2.67 7.23 -27.55
C ALA A 305 2.22 8.54 -26.89
N GLU A 306 0.96 8.64 -26.47
CA GLU A 306 0.36 9.79 -25.76
C GLU A 306 0.67 9.78 -24.26
N LEU A 307 0.91 8.62 -23.66
CA LEU A 307 1.18 8.46 -22.22
C LEU A 307 2.24 9.43 -21.66
N PRO A 308 3.39 9.70 -22.32
CA PRO A 308 4.33 10.73 -21.86
C PRO A 308 3.70 12.10 -21.66
N GLY A 309 2.82 12.54 -22.56
CA GLY A 309 2.12 13.83 -22.43
C GLY A 309 1.17 13.85 -21.24
N ARG A 310 0.47 12.74 -20.97
CA ARG A 310 -0.37 12.61 -19.76
C ARG A 310 0.47 12.61 -18.47
N LEU A 311 1.62 11.94 -18.47
CA LEU A 311 2.55 11.96 -17.34
C LEU A 311 3.12 13.38 -17.11
N ASP A 312 3.27 14.17 -18.16
CA ASP A 312 3.65 15.58 -18.04
C ASP A 312 2.56 16.41 -17.36
N MET A 313 1.28 16.22 -17.73
CA MET A 313 0.14 16.84 -17.06
C MET A 313 0.04 16.45 -15.59
N LEU A 314 0.27 15.17 -15.29
CA LEU A 314 0.29 14.68 -13.92
C LEU A 314 1.39 15.36 -13.11
N ALA A 315 2.60 15.48 -13.66
CA ALA A 315 3.71 16.12 -12.98
C ALA A 315 3.45 17.60 -12.67
N GLU A 316 2.73 18.32 -13.55
CA GLU A 316 2.27 19.68 -13.29
C GLU A 316 1.23 19.71 -12.16
N ALA A 317 0.21 18.84 -12.22
CA ALA A 317 -0.83 18.76 -11.20
C ALA A 317 -0.28 18.44 -9.80
N LEU A 318 0.75 17.57 -9.71
CA LEU A 318 1.38 17.22 -8.44
C LEU A 318 2.08 18.40 -7.74
N GLN A 319 2.37 19.50 -8.44
CA GLN A 319 2.99 20.69 -7.83
C GLN A 319 2.07 21.38 -6.81
N GLN A 320 0.76 21.10 -6.84
CA GLN A 320 -0.17 21.60 -5.83
C GLN A 320 0.02 20.94 -4.45
N LEU A 321 0.74 19.82 -4.39
CA LEU A 321 1.07 19.12 -3.16
C LEU A 321 2.48 19.52 -2.70
N ASN A 322 2.63 19.89 -1.42
CA ASN A 322 3.94 20.14 -0.81
C ASN A 322 4.69 18.82 -0.58
N THR A 323 5.23 18.23 -1.64
CA THR A 323 5.85 16.90 -1.63
C THR A 323 7.37 16.99 -1.64
N ARG A 324 8.04 16.32 -0.71
CA ARG A 324 9.50 16.22 -0.65
C ARG A 324 10.06 15.28 -1.72
N GLN A 325 9.43 14.12 -1.90
CA GLN A 325 9.84 13.13 -2.89
C GLN A 325 8.64 12.35 -3.45
N VAL A 326 8.62 12.18 -4.77
CA VAL A 326 7.64 11.31 -5.46
C VAL A 326 8.29 9.97 -5.79
N TYR A 327 7.54 8.90 -5.60
CA TYR A 327 7.90 7.52 -5.87
C TYR A 327 6.94 6.95 -6.92
N LEU A 328 7.44 6.68 -8.12
CA LEU A 328 6.65 6.11 -9.22
C LEU A 328 6.85 4.59 -9.27
N MET A 329 5.74 3.85 -9.31
CA MET A 329 5.75 2.40 -9.18
C MET A 329 5.97 1.66 -10.50
N GLU A 330 6.74 0.58 -10.44
CA GLU A 330 6.83 -0.42 -11.52
C GLU A 330 5.63 -1.37 -11.42
N TYR A 331 4.96 -1.66 -12.53
CA TYR A 331 3.93 -2.71 -12.58
C TYR A 331 4.56 -4.09 -12.76
N PRO A 332 4.03 -5.15 -12.11
CA PRO A 332 4.43 -6.52 -12.42
C PRO A 332 3.96 -6.93 -13.83
N THR A 333 4.75 -7.74 -14.52
CA THR A 333 4.48 -8.24 -15.88
C THR A 333 4.45 -9.76 -15.98
N ALA A 334 4.44 -10.43 -14.82
CA ALA A 334 4.54 -11.88 -14.66
C ALA A 334 3.17 -12.60 -14.56
N GLN A 335 2.08 -11.98 -15.02
CA GLN A 335 0.70 -12.49 -14.85
C GLN A 335 0.54 -13.94 -15.34
N PHE A 336 1.27 -14.33 -16.38
CA PHE A 336 1.25 -15.67 -16.99
C PHE A 336 2.58 -16.40 -16.85
N GLU A 337 3.40 -16.04 -15.87
CA GLU A 337 4.64 -16.77 -15.59
C GLU A 337 4.44 -17.90 -14.60
N VAL A 338 5.10 -19.02 -14.84
CA VAL A 338 5.17 -20.15 -13.91
C VAL A 338 6.61 -20.64 -13.80
N ILE A 339 6.89 -21.40 -12.75
CA ILE A 339 8.14 -22.16 -12.63
C ILE A 339 7.89 -23.54 -13.22
N ASN A 340 8.65 -23.92 -14.27
CA ASN A 340 8.53 -25.23 -14.89
C ASN A 340 9.21 -26.33 -14.04
N ASP A 341 9.08 -27.59 -14.45
CA ASP A 341 9.69 -28.75 -13.76
C ASP A 341 11.22 -28.67 -13.64
N GLN A 342 11.88 -27.85 -14.45
CA GLN A 342 13.32 -27.60 -14.41
C GLN A 342 13.72 -26.46 -13.46
N GLY A 343 12.74 -25.80 -12.81
CA GLY A 343 12.97 -24.66 -11.94
C GLY A 343 13.18 -23.34 -12.69
N GLU A 344 12.82 -23.27 -13.96
CA GLU A 344 12.98 -22.08 -14.80
C GLU A 344 11.67 -21.29 -14.88
N VAL A 345 11.77 -19.96 -14.85
CA VAL A 345 10.64 -19.07 -15.07
C VAL A 345 10.30 -19.03 -16.56
N VAL A 346 9.10 -19.46 -16.91
CA VAL A 346 8.58 -19.49 -18.29
C VAL A 346 7.24 -18.77 -18.38
N VAL A 347 6.95 -18.22 -19.56
CA VAL A 347 5.60 -17.69 -19.86
C VAL A 347 4.75 -18.85 -20.35
N SER A 348 3.66 -19.12 -19.64
CA SER A 348 2.68 -20.17 -19.93
C SER A 348 1.46 -19.59 -20.63
N SER A 349 0.64 -20.46 -21.23
CA SER A 349 -0.76 -20.13 -21.57
C SER A 349 -1.57 -19.79 -20.32
N GLY A 350 -2.74 -19.20 -20.53
CA GLY A 350 -3.74 -18.95 -19.50
C GLY A 350 -4.23 -20.21 -18.79
N CYS A 351 -5.00 -20.01 -17.72
CA CYS A 351 -5.68 -21.05 -16.97
C CYS A 351 -7.04 -20.55 -16.42
N GLY A 352 -7.91 -21.48 -16.08
CA GLY A 352 -9.21 -21.22 -15.48
C GLY A 352 -10.15 -20.53 -16.47
N ILE A 353 -10.34 -19.23 -16.32
CA ILE A 353 -11.12 -18.47 -17.30
C ILE A 353 -10.30 -18.22 -18.56
N PHE A 354 -8.98 -18.13 -18.43
CA PHE A 354 -8.07 -17.70 -19.48
C PHE A 354 -7.70 -18.80 -20.49
N ASP A 355 -7.97 -20.07 -20.21
CA ASP A 355 -7.86 -21.20 -21.16
C ASP A 355 -9.24 -21.80 -21.53
N GLY A 356 -10.31 -21.14 -21.09
CA GLY A 356 -11.67 -21.50 -21.46
C GLY A 356 -11.96 -21.15 -22.92
N PRO A 357 -13.06 -21.70 -23.49
CA PRO A 357 -13.51 -21.43 -24.86
C PRO A 357 -13.81 -19.94 -25.14
N ASP A 358 -13.79 -19.16 -24.07
CA ASP A 358 -14.17 -17.77 -23.98
C ASP A 358 -12.98 -16.81 -24.06
N MET A 359 -11.78 -17.24 -23.63
CA MET A 359 -10.60 -16.37 -23.53
C MET A 359 -9.39 -16.89 -24.32
N ASP A 360 -9.18 -18.21 -24.36
CA ASP A 360 -8.13 -18.91 -25.12
C ASP A 360 -6.75 -18.21 -25.18
N ILE A 361 -6.26 -17.69 -24.05
CA ILE A 361 -4.97 -17.01 -23.98
C ILE A 361 -3.86 -18.05 -24.16
N ASP A 362 -3.27 -18.08 -25.36
CA ASP A 362 -2.14 -18.93 -25.66
C ASP A 362 -0.80 -18.32 -25.15
N GLY A 363 0.28 -19.09 -25.26
CA GLY A 363 1.60 -18.63 -24.81
C GLY A 363 2.15 -17.41 -25.58
N LYS A 364 1.67 -17.12 -26.80
CA LYS A 364 2.04 -15.91 -27.56
C LYS A 364 1.27 -14.70 -27.06
N ASP A 365 -0.02 -14.86 -26.75
CA ASP A 365 -0.83 -13.77 -26.19
C ASP A 365 -0.31 -13.35 -24.82
N ALA A 366 0.00 -14.33 -23.97
CA ALA A 366 0.67 -14.12 -22.70
C ALA A 366 2.01 -13.35 -22.85
N GLN A 367 2.80 -13.64 -23.90
CA GLN A 367 4.03 -12.90 -24.20
C GLN A 367 3.76 -11.46 -24.63
N LEU A 368 2.74 -11.22 -25.46
CA LEU A 368 2.35 -9.88 -25.91
C LEU A 368 1.88 -8.99 -24.75
N ILE A 369 1.14 -9.57 -23.81
CA ILE A 369 0.70 -8.90 -22.57
C ILE A 369 1.90 -8.48 -21.74
N LYS A 370 2.82 -9.41 -21.49
CA LYS A 370 4.08 -9.15 -20.78
C LYS A 370 4.92 -8.07 -21.45
N GLU A 371 5.07 -8.12 -22.78
CA GLU A 371 5.79 -7.10 -23.53
C GLU A 371 5.14 -5.71 -23.44
N SER A 372 3.81 -5.65 -23.39
CA SER A 372 3.06 -4.42 -23.24
C SER A 372 3.28 -3.79 -21.86
N GLY A 373 3.23 -4.59 -20.79
CA GLY A 373 3.61 -4.13 -19.44
C GLY A 373 5.06 -3.62 -19.39
N ARG A 374 6.00 -4.31 -20.06
CA ARG A 374 7.39 -3.85 -20.16
C ARG A 374 7.55 -2.54 -20.92
N LYS A 375 6.73 -2.29 -21.94
CA LYS A 375 6.68 -1.00 -22.66
C LYS A 375 6.17 0.12 -21.76
N LEU A 376 5.12 -0.14 -20.97
CA LEU A 376 4.60 0.78 -19.95
C LEU A 376 5.68 1.13 -18.94
N ASN A 377 6.29 0.13 -18.30
CA ASN A 377 7.35 0.33 -17.30
C ASN A 377 8.54 1.13 -17.85
N ARG A 378 8.87 0.98 -19.14
CA ARG A 378 9.87 1.85 -19.79
C ARG A 378 9.41 3.31 -19.79
N LYS A 379 8.17 3.63 -20.19
CA LYS A 379 7.66 5.01 -20.20
C LYS A 379 7.65 5.61 -18.78
N LEU A 380 7.21 4.84 -17.78
CA LEU A 380 7.24 5.26 -16.38
C LEU A 380 8.65 5.59 -15.91
N ARG A 381 9.65 4.73 -16.22
CA ARG A 381 11.06 5.01 -15.90
C ARG A 381 11.59 6.31 -16.53
N HIS A 382 11.22 6.60 -17.78
CA HIS A 382 11.64 7.85 -18.42
C HIS A 382 10.99 9.06 -17.75
N ALA A 383 9.72 8.98 -17.37
CA ALA A 383 9.05 10.05 -16.62
C ALA A 383 9.70 10.27 -15.25
N ALA A 384 9.98 9.18 -14.51
CA ALA A 384 10.66 9.28 -13.22
C ALA A 384 12.02 9.98 -13.35
N GLN A 385 12.82 9.62 -14.37
CA GLN A 385 14.08 10.28 -14.66
C GLN A 385 13.90 11.77 -15.02
N LYS A 386 12.90 12.10 -15.86
CA LYS A 386 12.62 13.47 -16.30
C LYS A 386 12.26 14.39 -15.13
N TYR A 387 11.49 13.90 -14.16
CA TYR A 387 10.95 14.69 -13.06
C TYR A 387 11.71 14.53 -11.74
N GLY A 388 12.80 13.76 -11.71
CA GLY A 388 13.55 13.47 -10.48
C GLY A 388 12.77 12.61 -9.48
N TRP A 389 11.76 11.88 -9.95
CA TRP A 389 11.04 10.93 -9.11
C TRP A 389 11.88 9.65 -8.93
N VAL A 390 11.67 8.98 -7.79
CA VAL A 390 12.28 7.68 -7.54
C VAL A 390 11.42 6.62 -8.22
N MET A 391 12.00 5.88 -9.16
CA MET A 391 11.34 4.67 -9.67
C MET A 391 11.48 3.56 -8.63
N VAL A 392 10.37 3.05 -8.10
CA VAL A 392 10.37 1.83 -7.28
C VAL A 392 10.49 0.63 -8.21
N ARG A 393 11.62 -0.07 -8.12
CA ARG A 393 11.99 -1.18 -9.01
C ARG A 393 12.01 -2.52 -8.27
N GLY A 394 12.10 -3.59 -9.06
CA GLY A 394 12.23 -4.96 -8.55
C GLY A 394 10.88 -5.59 -8.22
N VAL A 395 9.79 -4.93 -8.63
CA VAL A 395 8.43 -5.46 -8.49
C VAL A 395 8.24 -6.59 -9.50
N ASP A 396 8.65 -6.38 -10.75
CA ASP A 396 8.60 -7.41 -11.79
C ASP A 396 9.41 -8.65 -11.38
N ASP A 397 10.61 -8.44 -10.86
CA ASP A 397 11.49 -9.52 -10.38
C ASP A 397 10.87 -10.28 -9.18
N ALA A 398 10.17 -9.57 -8.28
CA ALA A 398 9.54 -10.19 -7.12
C ALA A 398 8.30 -11.03 -7.48
N PHE A 399 7.67 -10.76 -8.62
CA PHE A 399 6.51 -11.51 -9.14
C PHE A 399 6.91 -12.61 -10.13
N ALA A 400 8.18 -12.70 -10.50
CA ALA A 400 8.64 -13.64 -11.52
C ALA A 400 8.35 -15.10 -11.14
N GLY A 401 7.69 -15.84 -12.03
CA GLY A 401 7.26 -17.22 -11.78
C GLY A 401 6.05 -17.39 -10.84
N HIS A 402 5.49 -16.29 -10.32
CA HIS A 402 4.33 -16.27 -9.42
C HIS A 402 3.05 -15.80 -10.13
N GLY A 403 2.90 -16.15 -11.41
CA GLY A 403 1.71 -15.83 -12.21
C GLY A 403 0.43 -16.48 -11.72
N LEU A 404 -0.69 -16.20 -12.39
CA LEU A 404 -2.03 -16.71 -12.07
C LEU A 404 -2.09 -18.24 -11.99
N CYS A 405 -1.32 -18.91 -12.85
CA CYS A 405 -1.32 -20.36 -13.00
C CYS A 405 -0.22 -21.05 -12.19
N ALA A 406 0.55 -20.28 -11.40
CA ALA A 406 1.58 -20.83 -10.55
C ALA A 406 0.96 -21.45 -9.28
N GLU A 407 1.62 -22.47 -8.72
CA GLU A 407 1.22 -23.05 -7.43
C GLU A 407 1.28 -22.00 -6.31
N ASP A 408 2.30 -21.14 -6.33
CA ASP A 408 2.46 -20.00 -5.43
C ASP A 408 2.10 -18.68 -6.14
N ALA A 409 0.83 -18.54 -6.56
CA ALA A 409 0.36 -17.38 -7.30
C ALA A 409 0.39 -16.09 -6.46
N TYR A 410 0.82 -14.97 -7.07
CA TYR A 410 0.78 -13.62 -6.50
C TYR A 410 -0.35 -12.76 -7.09
N PHE A 411 -1.09 -13.31 -8.05
CA PHE A 411 -2.25 -12.67 -8.66
C PHE A 411 -3.51 -13.40 -8.23
N ILE A 412 -4.61 -12.66 -8.06
CA ILE A 412 -5.91 -13.24 -7.74
C ILE A 412 -6.64 -13.67 -9.02
N SER A 413 -7.18 -14.88 -9.01
CA SER A 413 -7.98 -15.41 -10.12
C SER A 413 -9.39 -14.79 -10.14
N ALA A 414 -10.09 -14.93 -11.27
CA ALA A 414 -11.48 -14.48 -11.38
C ALA A 414 -12.42 -15.19 -10.40
N GLU A 415 -12.24 -16.52 -10.25
CA GLU A 415 -13.03 -17.31 -9.29
C GLU A 415 -12.75 -16.88 -7.84
N GLU A 416 -11.48 -16.65 -7.50
CA GLU A 416 -11.10 -16.20 -6.16
C GLU A 416 -11.62 -14.79 -5.89
N SER A 417 -11.49 -13.86 -6.85
CA SER A 417 -12.08 -12.52 -6.74
C SER A 417 -13.58 -12.59 -6.47
N CYS A 418 -14.31 -13.44 -7.22
CA CYS A 418 -15.75 -13.59 -6.99
C CYS A 418 -16.04 -14.07 -5.57
N LYS A 419 -15.23 -15.00 -5.05
CA LYS A 419 -15.40 -15.53 -3.70
C LYS A 419 -15.05 -14.51 -2.61
N THR A 420 -13.97 -13.77 -2.76
CA THR A 420 -13.42 -12.92 -1.69
C THR A 420 -13.89 -11.48 -1.75
N GLN A 421 -14.27 -10.97 -2.93
CA GLN A 421 -14.72 -9.60 -3.13
C GLN A 421 -16.20 -9.52 -3.53
N GLY A 422 -16.78 -10.59 -4.07
CA GLY A 422 -18.18 -10.59 -4.55
C GLY A 422 -18.34 -10.07 -5.99
N ASP A 423 -17.23 -9.83 -6.69
CA ASP A 423 -17.20 -9.52 -8.11
C ASP A 423 -15.89 -10.01 -8.76
N PHE A 424 -15.68 -9.71 -10.04
CA PHE A 424 -14.51 -10.14 -10.81
C PHE A 424 -13.48 -9.02 -11.04
N ARG A 425 -13.66 -7.83 -10.44
CA ARG A 425 -12.78 -6.68 -10.67
C ARG A 425 -11.35 -6.94 -10.16
N GLY A 426 -11.23 -7.83 -9.18
CA GLY A 426 -9.97 -8.33 -8.63
C GLY A 426 -9.11 -9.09 -9.63
N THR A 427 -9.70 -9.72 -10.65
CA THR A 427 -8.98 -10.59 -11.58
C THR A 427 -7.65 -9.96 -12.06
N MET A 428 -6.55 -10.73 -11.99
CA MET A 428 -5.18 -10.30 -12.35
C MET A 428 -4.55 -9.21 -11.48
N HIS A 429 -5.19 -8.80 -10.38
CA HIS A 429 -4.57 -7.91 -9.40
C HIS A 429 -3.73 -8.70 -8.40
N PRO A 430 -2.79 -8.06 -7.68
CA PRO A 430 -2.05 -8.72 -6.62
C PRO A 430 -2.99 -9.29 -5.55
N ASN A 431 -2.79 -10.55 -5.17
CA ASN A 431 -3.41 -11.10 -3.96
C ASN A 431 -2.61 -10.66 -2.71
N GLN A 432 -2.89 -11.23 -1.53
CA GLN A 432 -2.14 -10.92 -0.31
C GLN A 432 -0.62 -11.06 -0.48
N LYS A 433 -0.14 -12.16 -1.05
CA LYS A 433 1.30 -12.40 -1.25
C LYS A 433 1.89 -11.43 -2.26
N GLY A 434 1.16 -11.14 -3.33
CA GLY A 434 1.54 -10.12 -4.30
C GLY A 434 1.67 -8.74 -3.68
N HIS A 435 0.69 -8.32 -2.87
CA HIS A 435 0.76 -7.04 -2.14
C HIS A 435 1.89 -7.00 -1.11
N GLU A 436 2.19 -8.12 -0.44
CA GLU A 436 3.35 -8.22 0.44
C GLU A 436 4.66 -8.03 -0.32
N ALA A 437 4.83 -8.72 -1.46
CA ALA A 437 6.00 -8.59 -2.32
C ALA A 437 6.15 -7.15 -2.85
N TYR A 438 5.05 -6.55 -3.30
CA TYR A 438 5.00 -5.17 -3.76
C TYR A 438 5.36 -4.18 -2.65
N GLY A 439 4.78 -4.37 -1.46
CA GLY A 439 5.05 -3.58 -0.25
C GLY A 439 6.50 -3.66 0.19
N ARG A 440 7.17 -4.81 0.05
CA ARG A 440 8.61 -4.93 0.36
C ARG A 440 9.48 -4.08 -0.57
N CYS A 441 9.09 -3.92 -1.84
CA CYS A 441 9.80 -3.04 -2.76
C CYS A 441 9.61 -1.56 -2.38
N ILE A 442 8.39 -1.16 -2.01
CA ILE A 442 8.08 0.19 -1.51
C ILE A 442 8.87 0.48 -0.23
N GLN A 443 8.83 -0.42 0.75
CA GLN A 443 9.54 -0.31 2.03
C GLN A 443 11.05 -0.09 1.80
N ARG A 444 11.67 -0.88 0.92
CA ARG A 444 13.09 -0.73 0.57
C ARG A 444 13.41 0.65 -0.02
N ALA A 445 12.57 1.14 -0.94
CA ALA A 445 12.76 2.44 -1.56
C ALA A 445 12.61 3.58 -0.54
N LEU A 446 11.56 3.57 0.29
CA LEU A 446 11.34 4.57 1.33
C LEU A 446 12.45 4.56 2.39
N ASN A 447 12.93 3.38 2.80
CA ASN A 447 14.08 3.28 3.69
C ASN A 447 15.34 3.92 3.09
N LEU A 448 15.60 3.69 1.79
CA LEU A 448 16.82 4.16 1.14
C LEU A 448 16.81 5.68 0.88
N TYR A 449 15.66 6.23 0.48
CA TYR A 449 15.58 7.58 -0.06
C TYR A 449 14.88 8.60 0.85
N THR A 450 14.06 8.15 1.82
CA THR A 450 13.38 9.02 2.79
C THR A 450 13.96 8.85 4.20
N ILE A 451 13.94 7.63 4.75
CA ILE A 451 14.23 7.41 6.18
C ILE A 451 15.74 7.47 6.48
N SER A 452 16.56 6.65 5.81
CA SER A 452 17.98 6.52 6.15
C SER A 452 18.78 7.83 5.99
N PRO A 453 18.60 8.62 4.92
CA PRO A 453 19.29 9.90 4.77
C PRO A 453 18.98 10.84 5.93
N ASP A 454 17.72 10.90 6.33
CA ASP A 454 17.24 11.79 7.38
C ASP A 454 17.77 11.40 8.77
N LEU A 455 17.83 10.09 9.07
CA LEU A 455 18.48 9.58 10.28
C LEU A 455 20.00 9.83 10.30
N SER A 456 20.66 9.78 9.13
CA SER A 456 22.11 9.98 9.03
C SER A 456 22.56 11.42 9.28
N ILE A 457 21.76 12.40 8.80
CA ILE A 457 21.99 13.83 9.04
C ILE A 457 22.00 14.11 10.54
N ASP A 458 21.11 13.46 11.29
CA ASP A 458 21.03 13.60 12.74
C ASP A 458 22.26 13.07 13.46
N THR A 459 22.76 11.90 13.05
CA THR A 459 23.99 11.37 13.63
C THR A 459 25.19 12.28 13.36
N ALA A 460 25.24 12.93 12.19
CA ALA A 460 26.28 13.89 11.85
C ALA A 460 26.13 15.22 12.62
N ALA A 461 24.91 15.68 12.88
CA ALA A 461 24.65 16.88 13.68
C ALA A 461 24.96 16.70 15.17
N ARG A 462 24.99 15.45 15.66
CA ARG A 462 25.31 15.08 17.05
C ARG A 462 26.80 14.77 17.29
N ALA A 463 27.58 14.56 16.22
CA ALA A 463 29.02 14.27 16.27
C ALA A 463 29.84 15.56 16.18
#